data_AF-A0A1I2HGI6-F1
#
_entry.id   AF-A0A1I2HGI6-F1
#
_cell.length_a   1.000
_cell.length_b   1.000
_cell.length_c   1.000
_cell.angle_alpha   90.00
_cell.angle_beta   90.00
_cell.angle_gamma   90.00
#
_symmetry.space_group_name_H-M   'P 1'
#
loop_
_entity.id
_entity.type
_entity.pdbx_description
1 polymer ?
#
loop_
_entity_poly.entity_id
_entity_poly.type
_entity_poly.pdbx_seq_one_letter_code
_entity_poly.pdbx_strand_id
1 'polypeptide(L)'
;MARPRLPEARIVDTRQVLILLSPKGDEPPINGFAGTVVTDPAAGVPDLAGKAVYLCGDVAKAAALDLSAASRVLVIREGSYGDAAGDLAPWPVVGSGRVPLDVHGLGVYYRCFFDPEIDYVERIRGEHTFQSLTESTKPGTAHRTGIYLTPVRKQRDGLHFRLLRCSTNLSGPTDNFRSTDRHIVDALNQEAALVFSGAAPLNHVLA
;
A
#
# COMPACT_ATOMS: atom_id res chain seq x y z
N MET A 1 -29.52 -18.13 12.48
CA MET A 1 -28.62 -17.13 13.13
C MET A 1 -28.15 -16.14 12.08
N ALA A 2 -28.45 -14.85 12.24
CA ALA A 2 -27.93 -13.81 11.36
C ALA A 2 -26.42 -13.67 11.62
N ARG A 3 -25.59 -13.71 10.56
CA ARG A 3 -24.16 -13.42 10.71
C ARG A 3 -24.00 -11.97 11.16
N PRO A 4 -23.17 -11.68 12.18
CA PRO A 4 -22.89 -10.30 12.56
C PRO A 4 -22.36 -9.55 11.33
N ARG A 5 -22.89 -8.35 11.10
CA ARG A 5 -22.46 -7.49 10.01
C ARG A 5 -20.99 -7.15 10.27
N LEU A 6 -20.10 -7.51 9.33
CA LEU A 6 -18.71 -7.12 9.43
C LEU A 6 -18.63 -5.59 9.44
N PRO A 7 -17.75 -5.00 10.28
CA PRO A 7 -17.58 -3.56 10.29
C PRO A 7 -17.17 -3.08 8.90
N GLU A 8 -17.82 -2.02 8.43
CA GLU A 8 -17.47 -1.39 7.16
C GLU A 8 -16.06 -0.79 7.25
N ALA A 9 -15.32 -0.86 6.15
CA ALA A 9 -13.98 -0.27 6.10
C ALA A 9 -14.08 1.25 6.22
N ARG A 10 -13.32 1.84 7.14
CA ARG A 10 -13.26 3.30 7.36
C ARG A 10 -11.83 3.78 7.46
N ILE A 11 -11.52 4.90 6.81
CA ILE A 11 -10.20 5.56 6.91
C ILE A 11 -9.96 5.95 8.36
N VAL A 12 -8.74 5.73 8.84
CA VAL A 12 -8.26 6.11 10.17
C VAL A 12 -7.07 7.04 10.00
N ASP A 13 -7.31 8.33 10.17
CA ASP A 13 -6.32 9.41 10.10
C ASP A 13 -5.30 9.43 11.27
N THR A 14 -5.54 8.65 12.32
CA THR A 14 -4.65 8.58 13.48
C THR A 14 -3.54 7.53 13.37
N ARG A 15 -3.55 6.67 12.34
CA ARG A 15 -2.58 5.57 12.17
C ARG A 15 -1.37 5.90 11.31
N GLN A 16 -1.39 7.04 10.65
CA GLN A 16 -0.27 7.56 9.89
C GLN A 16 0.23 8.81 10.62
N VAL A 17 1.53 8.86 10.94
CA VAL A 17 2.14 9.98 11.68
C VAL A 17 3.34 10.48 10.88
N LEU A 18 3.34 11.75 10.52
CA LEU A 18 4.48 12.45 9.93
C LEU A 18 5.16 13.28 11.02
N ILE A 19 6.43 13.03 11.29
CA ILE A 19 7.23 13.78 12.27
C ILE A 19 8.26 14.62 11.51
N LEU A 20 8.19 15.94 11.68
CA LEU A 20 9.17 16.88 11.15
C LEU A 20 10.31 17.06 12.14
N LEU A 21 11.46 16.53 11.79
CA LEU A 21 12.70 16.59 12.57
C LEU A 21 13.46 17.85 12.16
N SER A 22 13.09 19.02 12.68
CA SER A 22 13.76 20.30 12.34
C SER A 22 13.81 20.56 10.83
N PRO A 23 12.72 21.04 10.22
CA PRO A 23 12.68 21.31 8.78
C PRO A 23 13.75 22.33 8.35
N LYS A 24 14.27 22.18 7.13
CA LYS A 24 15.23 23.14 6.57
C LYS A 24 14.47 24.34 6.00
N GLY A 25 14.44 25.45 6.76
CA GLY A 25 13.72 26.66 6.35
C GLY A 25 12.19 26.52 6.45
N ASP A 26 11.45 27.34 5.69
CA ASP A 26 9.98 27.37 5.66
C ASP A 26 9.35 26.34 4.70
N GLU A 27 10.05 25.23 4.39
CA GLU A 27 9.47 24.20 3.52
C GLU A 27 8.18 23.65 4.15
N PRO A 28 7.02 23.81 3.48
CA PRO A 28 5.76 23.41 4.07
C PRO A 28 5.72 21.89 4.23
N PRO A 29 5.02 21.40 5.27
CA PRO A 29 4.76 19.97 5.41
C PRO A 29 4.15 19.40 4.13
N ILE A 30 4.33 18.09 3.92
CA ILE A 30 3.74 17.38 2.78
C ILE A 30 2.23 17.67 2.74
N ASN A 31 1.82 18.48 1.77
CA ASN A 31 0.46 18.98 1.70
C ASN A 31 -0.51 17.82 1.45
N GLY A 32 -1.56 17.75 2.26
CA GLY A 32 -2.58 16.71 2.19
C GLY A 32 -2.14 15.37 2.78
N PHE A 33 -1.13 15.31 3.66
CA PHE A 33 -0.78 14.08 4.37
C PHE A 33 -2.02 13.42 5.02
N ALA A 34 -2.23 12.14 4.75
CA ALA A 34 -3.37 11.40 5.30
C ALA A 34 -3.11 10.92 6.74
N GLY A 35 -2.92 11.88 7.65
CA GLY A 35 -2.88 11.59 9.07
C GLY A 35 -2.35 12.72 9.94
N THR A 36 -1.74 12.35 11.07
CA THR A 36 -1.26 13.31 12.07
C THR A 36 0.11 13.87 11.68
N VAL A 37 0.26 15.19 11.63
CA VAL A 37 1.56 15.86 11.41
C VAL A 37 2.06 16.45 12.73
N VAL A 38 3.26 16.05 13.15
CA VAL A 38 3.97 16.52 14.34
C VAL A 38 5.09 17.45 13.89
N THR A 39 4.91 18.75 14.13
CA THR A 39 5.88 19.80 13.74
C THR A 39 6.90 20.11 14.83
N ASP A 40 6.54 19.89 16.09
CA ASP A 40 7.43 20.04 17.25
C ASP A 40 7.45 18.74 18.08
N PRO A 41 8.32 17.78 17.73
CA PRO A 41 8.44 16.52 18.46
C PRO A 41 8.96 16.72 19.90
N ALA A 42 9.59 17.85 20.23
CA ALA A 42 10.06 18.14 21.59
C ALA A 42 8.90 18.48 22.54
N ALA A 43 7.80 19.06 22.01
CA ALA A 43 6.56 19.26 22.77
C ALA A 43 5.80 17.96 23.04
N GLY A 44 6.10 16.90 22.29
CA GLY A 44 5.55 15.56 22.48
C GLY A 44 5.21 14.86 21.16
N VAL A 45 5.15 13.53 21.22
CA VAL A 45 4.75 12.66 20.10
C VAL A 45 3.55 11.83 20.57
N PRO A 46 2.53 11.60 19.73
CA PRO A 46 1.41 10.73 20.09
C PRO A 46 1.88 9.29 20.34
N ASP A 47 1.05 8.47 20.99
CA ASP A 47 1.26 7.01 21.04
C ASP A 47 1.49 6.47 19.62
N LEU A 48 2.55 5.70 19.42
CA LEU A 48 2.97 5.17 18.13
C LEU A 48 2.57 3.70 17.93
N ALA A 49 2.03 3.04 18.95
CA ALA A 49 1.64 1.64 18.89
C ALA A 49 0.69 1.37 17.71
N GLY A 50 1.08 0.45 16.82
CA GLY A 50 0.25 0.07 15.68
C GLY A 50 0.26 1.06 14.51
N LYS A 51 1.06 2.13 14.56
CA LYS A 51 1.07 3.21 13.56
C LYS A 51 2.25 3.12 12.59
N ALA A 52 2.07 3.70 11.41
CA ALA A 52 3.15 3.99 10.48
C ALA A 52 3.70 5.39 10.74
N VAL A 53 5.02 5.48 10.93
CA VAL A 53 5.72 6.73 11.20
C VAL A 53 6.56 7.12 10.00
N TYR A 54 6.44 8.37 9.58
CA TYR A 54 7.22 8.99 8.52
C TYR A 54 8.09 10.07 9.14
N LEU A 55 9.39 10.02 8.87
CA LEU A 55 10.37 10.99 9.35
C LEU A 55 10.80 11.88 8.19
N CYS A 56 10.86 13.20 8.42
CA CYS A 56 11.35 14.16 7.45
C CYS A 56 12.20 15.22 8.16
N GLY A 57 13.39 15.53 7.65
CA GLY A 57 14.31 16.53 8.22
C GLY A 57 15.63 15.93 8.71
N ASP A 58 16.20 16.50 9.78
CA ASP A 58 17.42 16.02 10.43
C ASP A 58 17.20 14.68 11.13
N VAL A 59 17.49 13.59 10.43
CA VAL A 59 17.20 12.21 10.88
C VAL A 59 17.99 11.85 12.15
N ALA A 60 19.13 12.51 12.41
CA ALA A 60 19.90 12.28 13.64
C ALA A 60 19.09 12.59 14.89
N LYS A 61 18.11 13.51 14.80
CA LYS A 61 17.21 13.86 15.91
C LYS A 61 16.19 12.79 16.25
N ALA A 62 15.97 11.82 15.35
CA ALA A 62 15.10 10.67 15.64
C ALA A 62 15.62 9.81 16.79
N ALA A 63 16.92 9.85 17.09
CA ALA A 63 17.52 9.11 18.20
C ALA A 63 16.98 9.54 19.59
N ALA A 64 16.38 10.73 19.68
CA ALA A 64 15.73 11.22 20.90
C ALA A 64 14.28 10.72 21.07
N LEU A 65 13.73 10.03 20.06
CA LEU A 65 12.36 9.54 20.06
C LEU A 65 12.31 8.03 20.30
N ASP A 66 11.37 7.58 21.12
CA ASP A 66 11.04 6.15 21.20
C ASP A 66 10.11 5.78 20.04
N LEU A 67 10.68 5.17 19.01
CA LEU A 67 9.95 4.71 17.81
C LEU A 67 9.70 3.19 17.84
N SER A 68 10.06 2.49 18.92
CA SER A 68 10.07 1.02 18.98
C SER A 68 8.68 0.39 18.92
N ALA A 69 7.64 1.11 19.39
CA ALA A 69 6.25 0.66 19.36
C ALA A 69 5.58 0.82 17.98
N ALA A 70 6.19 1.57 17.05
CA ALA A 70 5.63 1.79 15.72
C ALA A 70 5.56 0.47 14.93
N SER A 71 4.48 0.28 14.17
CA SER A 71 4.38 -0.86 13.23
C SER A 71 5.46 -0.80 12.16
N ARG A 72 5.80 0.42 11.73
CA ARG A 72 6.92 0.70 10.83
C ARG A 72 7.36 2.14 10.95
N VAL A 73 8.62 2.39 10.61
CA VAL A 73 9.22 3.72 10.52
C VAL A 73 9.85 3.84 9.13
N LEU A 74 9.61 4.96 8.45
CA LEU A 74 10.10 5.26 7.11
C LEU A 74 10.73 6.66 7.10
N VAL A 75 11.88 6.80 6.46
CA VAL A 75 12.52 8.11 6.27
C VAL A 75 12.17 8.63 4.87
N ILE A 76 11.58 9.81 4.79
CA ILE A 76 11.28 10.47 3.51
C ILE A 76 12.56 11.10 2.99
N ARG A 77 13.02 10.66 1.82
CA ARG A 77 14.28 11.12 1.21
C ARG A 77 14.28 12.63 0.99
N GLU A 78 13.21 13.13 0.41
CA GLU A 78 13.00 14.55 0.12
C GLU A 78 12.81 15.32 1.42
N GLY A 79 13.67 16.31 1.65
CA GLY A 79 13.65 17.13 2.87
C GLY A 79 14.43 16.54 4.04
N SER A 80 14.90 15.29 3.97
CA SER A 80 15.77 14.71 5.00
C SER A 80 17.25 14.99 4.77
N TYR A 81 17.97 15.26 5.84
CA TYR A 81 19.41 15.54 5.84
C TYR A 81 20.05 15.11 7.16
N GLY A 82 21.38 15.19 7.25
CA GLY A 82 22.15 14.83 8.43
C GLY A 82 23.32 13.90 8.11
N ASP A 83 24.44 14.12 8.78
CA ASP A 83 25.73 13.46 8.57
C ASP A 83 25.82 12.07 9.23
N ALA A 84 24.70 11.34 9.30
CA ALA A 84 24.74 9.89 9.44
C ALA A 84 25.26 9.31 8.11
N ALA A 85 26.55 9.53 7.88
CA ALA A 85 27.28 9.16 6.69
C ALA A 85 27.12 7.66 6.43
N GLY A 86 26.58 7.33 5.25
CA GLY A 86 26.58 5.98 4.69
C GLY A 86 25.29 5.19 4.90
N ASP A 87 24.69 5.26 6.08
CA ASP A 87 23.47 4.52 6.43
C ASP A 87 22.46 5.50 7.08
N LEU A 88 21.52 6.02 6.29
CA LEU A 88 20.39 6.84 6.77
C LEU A 88 19.50 6.03 7.73
N ALA A 89 19.91 5.93 9.00
CA ALA A 89 19.18 5.29 10.10
C ALA A 89 18.85 3.78 9.87
N PRO A 90 18.45 2.99 10.88
CA PRO A 90 18.06 1.58 10.68
C PRO A 90 16.74 1.41 9.90
N TRP A 91 16.18 2.49 9.35
CA TRP A 91 14.85 2.53 8.76
C TRP A 91 14.91 2.67 7.24
N PRO A 92 13.98 2.03 6.50
CA PRO A 92 13.94 2.18 5.06
C PRO A 92 13.73 3.63 4.62
N VAL A 93 14.55 4.07 3.66
CA VAL A 93 14.42 5.38 3.02
C VAL A 93 13.48 5.26 1.82
N VAL A 94 12.46 6.12 1.77
CA VAL A 94 11.42 6.13 0.73
C VAL A 94 11.32 7.49 0.08
N GLY A 95 10.86 7.54 -1.18
CA GLY A 95 10.49 8.81 -1.81
C GLY A 95 9.18 9.36 -1.26
N SER A 96 8.95 10.66 -1.45
CA SER A 96 7.72 11.38 -1.09
C SER A 96 6.47 10.78 -1.74
N GLY A 97 6.62 10.04 -2.85
CA GLY A 97 5.52 9.30 -3.46
C GLY A 97 5.00 8.11 -2.64
N ARG A 98 5.75 7.63 -1.63
CA ARG A 98 5.34 6.59 -0.67
C ARG A 98 4.59 7.15 0.54
N VAL A 99 4.36 8.46 0.57
CA VAL A 99 3.62 9.14 1.63
C VAL A 99 2.13 9.14 1.30
N PRO A 100 1.24 8.76 2.24
CA PRO A 100 -0.19 8.73 2.02
C PRO A 100 -0.75 10.15 1.95
N LEU A 101 -1.59 10.40 0.94
CA LEU A 101 -2.31 11.65 0.77
C LEU A 101 -3.81 11.43 0.92
N ASP A 102 -4.46 12.29 1.70
CA ASP A 102 -5.91 12.27 1.84
C ASP A 102 -6.56 12.79 0.57
N VAL A 103 -7.58 12.07 0.11
CA VAL A 103 -8.41 12.46 -1.02
C VAL A 103 -9.77 12.86 -0.49
N HIS A 104 -9.81 13.99 0.22
CA HIS A 104 -11.04 14.58 0.78
C HIS A 104 -11.86 13.62 1.64
N GLY A 105 -11.21 12.77 2.43
CA GLY A 105 -11.85 11.72 3.23
C GLY A 105 -12.51 10.59 2.43
N LEU A 106 -12.37 10.56 1.10
CA LEU A 106 -12.92 9.52 0.22
C LEU A 106 -11.96 8.35 0.04
N GLY A 107 -10.65 8.60 0.20
CA GLY A 107 -9.62 7.60 -0.03
C GLY A 107 -8.23 8.10 0.36
N VAL A 108 -7.28 7.18 0.30
CA VAL A 108 -5.86 7.50 0.45
C VAL A 108 -5.16 7.23 -0.87
N TYR A 109 -4.34 8.17 -1.29
CA TYR A 109 -3.58 8.12 -2.53
C TYR A 109 -2.09 8.15 -2.25
N TYR A 110 -1.34 7.30 -2.95
CA TYR A 110 0.12 7.29 -2.95
C TYR A 110 0.56 7.62 -4.37
N ARG A 111 1.38 8.65 -4.56
CA ARG A 111 1.85 9.05 -5.90
C ARG A 111 2.70 7.94 -6.56
N CYS A 112 3.43 7.21 -5.73
CA CYS A 112 4.37 6.19 -6.17
C CYS A 112 4.47 5.11 -5.07
N PHE A 113 3.43 4.28 -4.94
CA PHE A 113 3.42 3.20 -3.94
C PHE A 113 4.41 2.08 -4.26
N PHE A 114 4.47 1.68 -5.53
CA PHE A 114 5.44 0.69 -6.01
C PHE A 114 6.62 1.40 -6.66
N ASP A 115 7.79 0.79 -6.54
CA ASP A 115 9.01 1.28 -7.17
C ASP A 115 8.86 1.30 -8.70
N PRO A 116 8.97 2.46 -9.36
CA PRO A 116 8.78 2.57 -10.81
C PRO A 116 9.92 1.92 -11.60
N GLU A 117 11.07 1.65 -10.98
CA GLU A 117 12.18 0.94 -11.61
C GLU A 117 11.90 -0.57 -11.74
N ILE A 118 10.88 -1.08 -11.04
CA ILE A 118 10.44 -2.46 -11.16
C ILE A 118 9.37 -2.56 -12.26
N ASP A 119 9.72 -3.24 -13.35
CA ASP A 119 8.77 -3.56 -14.41
C ASP A 119 7.84 -4.71 -13.98
N TYR A 120 6.78 -4.36 -13.27
CA TYR A 120 5.74 -5.31 -12.85
C TYR A 120 4.99 -5.91 -14.04
N VAL A 121 4.86 -5.18 -15.15
CA VAL A 121 4.12 -5.67 -16.32
C VAL A 121 4.87 -6.84 -16.95
N GLU A 122 6.15 -6.69 -17.21
CA GLU A 122 6.96 -7.77 -17.78
C GLU A 122 7.13 -8.94 -16.82
N ARG A 123 7.22 -8.68 -15.51
CA ARG A 123 7.20 -9.76 -14.50
C ARG A 123 5.89 -10.56 -14.54
N ILE A 124 4.75 -9.88 -14.55
CA ILE A 124 3.44 -10.53 -14.62
C ILE A 124 3.27 -11.27 -15.96
N ARG A 125 3.76 -10.74 -17.08
CA ARG A 125 3.75 -11.43 -18.38
C ARG A 125 4.66 -12.65 -18.43
N GLY A 126 5.82 -12.59 -17.77
CA GLY A 126 6.71 -13.75 -17.62
C GLY A 126 6.12 -14.80 -16.69
N GLU A 127 5.32 -14.38 -15.72
CA GLU A 127 4.62 -15.25 -14.78
C GLU A 127 3.31 -15.80 -15.36
N HIS A 128 2.58 -15.10 -16.24
CA HIS A 128 1.22 -15.49 -16.65
C HIS A 128 0.98 -15.43 -18.15
N THR A 129 0.08 -16.29 -18.63
CA THR A 129 -0.44 -16.22 -20.00
C THR A 129 -1.72 -15.41 -20.03
N PHE A 130 -1.65 -14.23 -20.66
CA PHE A 130 -2.79 -13.32 -20.78
C PHE A 130 -3.86 -13.90 -21.72
N GLN A 131 -5.11 -13.61 -21.42
CA GLN A 131 -6.28 -14.16 -22.10
C GLN A 131 -7.01 -13.05 -22.84
N SER A 132 -7.67 -13.39 -23.95
CA SER A 132 -8.52 -12.43 -24.65
C SER A 132 -9.73 -12.08 -23.80
N LEU A 133 -10.07 -10.80 -23.75
CA LEU A 133 -11.29 -10.32 -23.14
C LEU A 133 -12.43 -10.44 -24.17
N THR A 134 -13.56 -11.05 -23.80
CA THR A 134 -14.77 -11.07 -24.63
C THR A 134 -15.76 -10.02 -24.13
N GLU A 135 -16.41 -9.32 -25.06
CA GLU A 135 -17.40 -8.30 -24.72
C GLU A 135 -18.73 -8.94 -24.30
N SER A 136 -18.80 -9.42 -23.05
CA SER A 136 -20.01 -10.06 -22.50
C SER A 136 -20.44 -11.28 -23.34
N THR A 137 -21.59 -11.22 -24.02
CA THR A 137 -22.14 -12.26 -24.91
C THR A 137 -21.92 -11.96 -26.39
N LYS A 138 -21.18 -10.90 -26.74
CA LYS A 138 -20.91 -10.58 -28.15
C LYS A 138 -19.91 -11.58 -28.73
N PRO A 139 -20.03 -11.91 -30.03
CA PRO A 139 -19.13 -12.86 -30.69
C PRO A 139 -17.69 -12.33 -30.88
N GLY A 140 -17.45 -11.05 -30.62
CA GLY A 140 -16.15 -10.41 -30.76
C GLY A 140 -15.29 -10.45 -29.47
N THR A 141 -13.98 -10.54 -29.66
CA THR A 141 -12.99 -10.26 -28.61
C THR A 141 -12.65 -8.77 -28.60
N ALA A 142 -12.52 -8.20 -27.41
CA ALA A 142 -11.91 -6.88 -27.26
C ALA A 142 -10.44 -6.95 -27.72
N HIS A 143 -9.90 -5.80 -28.18
CA HIS A 143 -8.47 -5.69 -28.53
C HIS A 143 -7.52 -5.83 -27.33
N ARG A 144 -8.07 -5.87 -26.11
CA ARG A 144 -7.31 -5.96 -24.87
C ARG A 144 -7.21 -7.41 -24.43
N THR A 145 -6.11 -7.74 -23.78
CA THR A 145 -5.92 -9.01 -23.07
C THR A 145 -5.82 -8.75 -21.57
N GLY A 146 -6.04 -9.78 -20.76
CA GLY A 146 -5.89 -9.70 -19.31
C GLY A 146 -6.01 -11.06 -18.65
N ILE A 147 -5.89 -11.08 -17.32
CA ILE A 147 -6.00 -12.30 -16.51
C ILE A 147 -6.63 -12.01 -15.15
N TYR A 148 -7.54 -12.89 -14.71
CA TYR A 148 -8.06 -12.90 -13.34
C TYR A 148 -7.16 -13.76 -12.47
N LEU A 149 -6.64 -13.17 -11.40
CA LEU A 149 -5.75 -13.85 -10.47
C LEU A 149 -6.35 -13.85 -9.07
N THR A 150 -6.29 -15.00 -8.39
CA THR A 150 -6.74 -15.15 -7.00
C THR A 150 -6.00 -16.33 -6.34
N PRO A 151 -5.98 -16.47 -5.01
CA PRO A 151 -5.49 -17.69 -4.39
C PRO A 151 -6.35 -18.90 -4.77
N VAL A 152 -5.78 -19.84 -5.51
CA VAL A 152 -6.38 -21.13 -5.87
C VAL A 152 -5.79 -22.21 -4.95
N ARG A 153 -6.65 -23.02 -4.33
CA ARG A 153 -6.28 -24.12 -3.44
C ARG A 153 -6.81 -25.43 -3.97
N LYS A 154 -5.96 -26.45 -4.05
CA LYS A 154 -6.39 -27.82 -4.35
C LYS A 154 -6.79 -28.52 -3.05
N GLN A 155 -8.02 -29.01 -3.00
CA GLN A 155 -8.55 -29.85 -1.92
C GLN A 155 -9.02 -31.19 -2.51
N ARG A 156 -9.48 -32.12 -1.67
CA ARG A 156 -9.89 -33.47 -2.11
C ARG A 156 -11.04 -33.46 -3.13
N ASP A 157 -11.92 -32.48 -3.02
CA ASP A 157 -13.14 -32.30 -3.80
C ASP A 157 -12.96 -31.38 -5.03
N GLY A 158 -11.79 -30.76 -5.21
CA GLY A 158 -11.50 -29.95 -6.38
C GLY A 158 -10.64 -28.71 -6.12
N LEU A 159 -10.76 -27.74 -7.03
CA LEU A 159 -10.09 -26.44 -6.93
C LEU A 159 -11.02 -25.42 -6.27
N HIS A 160 -10.52 -24.77 -5.22
CA HIS A 160 -11.21 -23.74 -4.46
C HIS A 160 -10.55 -22.39 -4.72
N PHE A 161 -11.33 -21.42 -5.17
CA PHE A 161 -10.84 -20.08 -5.49
C PHE A 161 -11.94 -19.04 -5.26
N ARG A 162 -11.57 -17.77 -5.17
CA ARG A 162 -12.52 -16.67 -5.04
C ARG A 162 -12.87 -16.16 -6.43
N LEU A 163 -14.17 -16.06 -6.71
CA LEU A 163 -14.65 -15.59 -8.00
C LEU A 163 -15.09 -14.14 -7.87
N LEU A 164 -14.43 -13.26 -8.63
CA LEU A 164 -14.90 -11.91 -8.89
C LEU A 164 -15.34 -11.86 -10.36
N ARG A 165 -16.60 -11.49 -10.62
CA ARG A 165 -17.09 -11.30 -11.98
C ARG A 165 -17.12 -9.80 -12.29
N CYS A 166 -16.35 -9.36 -13.27
CA CYS A 166 -16.55 -8.07 -13.92
C CYS A 166 -17.48 -8.24 -15.14
N SER A 167 -17.96 -7.13 -15.71
CA SER A 167 -18.80 -7.12 -16.92
C SER A 167 -18.13 -7.71 -18.17
N THR A 168 -16.81 -7.91 -18.15
CA THR A 168 -16.02 -8.48 -19.23
C THR A 168 -15.58 -9.88 -18.85
N ASN A 169 -15.85 -10.84 -19.74
CA ASN A 169 -15.46 -12.23 -19.55
C ASN A 169 -14.03 -12.41 -20.10
N LEU A 170 -13.24 -13.25 -19.45
CA LEU A 170 -11.99 -13.74 -20.03
C LEU A 170 -12.26 -15.07 -20.73
N SER A 171 -11.55 -15.33 -21.83
CA SER A 171 -11.69 -16.57 -22.59
C SER A 171 -11.08 -17.79 -21.92
N GLY A 172 -10.32 -17.62 -20.83
CA GLY A 172 -9.66 -18.70 -20.10
C GLY A 172 -10.00 -18.74 -18.61
N PRO A 173 -9.34 -19.64 -17.86
CA PRO A 173 -9.59 -19.82 -16.43
C PRO A 173 -8.99 -18.68 -15.60
N THR A 174 -9.54 -18.45 -14.41
CA THR A 174 -8.84 -17.74 -13.35
C THR A 174 -7.57 -18.51 -12.97
N ASP A 175 -6.44 -17.82 -12.87
CA ASP A 175 -5.15 -18.42 -12.51
C ASP A 175 -4.79 -18.12 -11.03
N ASN A 176 -3.84 -18.89 -10.49
CA ASN A 176 -3.37 -18.75 -9.12
C ASN A 176 -2.34 -17.62 -9.00
N PHE A 177 -2.28 -16.98 -7.83
CA PHE A 177 -1.21 -16.02 -7.54
C PHE A 177 0.19 -16.64 -7.60
N ARG A 178 1.07 -15.95 -8.31
CA ARG A 178 2.51 -16.20 -8.36
C ARG A 178 3.27 -15.18 -7.49
N SER A 179 4.59 -15.11 -7.65
CA SER A 179 5.46 -14.30 -6.80
C SER A 179 5.10 -12.83 -6.87
N THR A 180 4.90 -12.30 -8.08
CA THR A 180 4.66 -10.88 -8.28
C THR A 180 3.29 -10.47 -7.75
N ASP A 181 2.25 -11.28 -7.97
CA ASP A 181 0.91 -10.96 -7.45
C ASP A 181 0.85 -10.99 -5.93
N ARG A 182 1.51 -11.97 -5.30
CA ARG A 182 1.59 -12.05 -3.83
C ARG A 182 2.29 -10.82 -3.28
N HIS A 183 3.42 -10.43 -3.87
CA HIS A 183 4.11 -9.21 -3.46
C HIS A 183 3.20 -7.98 -3.50
N ILE A 184 2.49 -7.77 -4.61
CA ILE A 184 1.56 -6.64 -4.78
C ILE A 184 0.43 -6.71 -3.76
N VAL A 185 -0.28 -7.84 -3.68
CA VAL A 185 -1.46 -8.01 -2.82
C VAL A 185 -1.09 -7.95 -1.33
N ASP A 186 0.03 -8.54 -0.93
CA ASP A 186 0.49 -8.52 0.45
C ASP A 186 0.91 -7.10 0.86
N ALA A 187 1.62 -6.38 0.00
CA ALA A 187 1.98 -4.98 0.24
C ALA A 187 0.74 -4.09 0.40
N LEU A 188 -0.26 -4.25 -0.47
CA LEU A 188 -1.52 -3.50 -0.39
C LEU A 188 -2.33 -3.88 0.87
N ASN A 189 -2.34 -5.15 1.27
CA ASN A 189 -3.02 -5.58 2.49
C ASN A 189 -2.35 -5.04 3.76
N GLN A 190 -1.02 -5.03 3.80
CA GLN A 190 -0.27 -4.42 4.91
C GLN A 190 -0.57 -2.93 5.01
N GLU A 191 -0.61 -2.23 3.87
CA GLU A 191 -0.97 -0.81 3.84
C GLU A 191 -2.42 -0.57 4.27
N ALA A 192 -3.35 -1.36 3.74
CA ALA A 192 -4.78 -1.24 4.06
C ALA A 192 -5.05 -1.43 5.56
N ALA A 193 -4.30 -2.28 6.25
CA ALA A 193 -4.40 -2.44 7.71
C ALA A 193 -3.98 -1.18 8.49
N LEU A 194 -3.05 -0.40 7.94
CA LEU A 194 -2.57 0.85 8.52
C LEU A 194 -3.44 2.05 8.13
N VAL A 195 -4.16 1.98 7.01
CA VAL A 195 -5.05 3.06 6.54
C VAL A 195 -6.49 2.91 7.02
N PHE A 196 -7.01 1.69 7.05
CA PHE A 196 -8.41 1.42 7.31
C PHE A 196 -8.63 0.62 8.60
N SER A 197 -9.67 0.99 9.35
CA SER A 197 -10.32 0.08 10.28
C SER A 197 -11.28 -0.82 9.53
N GLY A 198 -11.42 -2.09 9.93
CA GLY A 198 -12.33 -3.03 9.27
C GLY A 198 -11.94 -3.41 7.84
N ALA A 199 -10.66 -3.25 7.45
CA ALA A 199 -10.19 -3.58 6.12
C ALA A 199 -10.50 -5.04 5.75
N ALA A 200 -11.16 -5.26 4.61
CA ALA A 200 -11.30 -6.59 4.05
C ALA A 200 -10.00 -6.99 3.32
N PRO A 201 -9.56 -8.26 3.42
CA PRO A 201 -8.36 -8.70 2.70
C PRO A 201 -8.55 -8.59 1.19
N LEU A 202 -7.71 -7.79 0.55
CA LEU A 202 -7.53 -7.76 -0.90
C LEU A 202 -7.00 -9.13 -1.34
N ASN A 203 -7.61 -9.69 -2.39
CA ASN A 203 -7.50 -11.11 -2.69
C ASN A 203 -7.76 -11.45 -4.16
N HIS A 204 -7.82 -10.43 -5.02
CA HIS A 204 -7.89 -10.56 -6.47
C HIS A 204 -6.95 -9.54 -7.11
N VAL A 205 -6.40 -9.90 -8.27
CA VAL A 205 -5.74 -8.98 -9.19
C VAL A 205 -6.41 -9.16 -10.55
N LEU A 206 -6.71 -8.04 -11.22
CA LEU A 206 -7.02 -8.00 -12.64
C LEU A 206 -5.82 -7.32 -13.30
N ALA A 207 -5.06 -8.09 -14.06
CA ALA A 207 -3.86 -7.64 -14.77
C ALA A 207 -4.08 -7.66 -16.28
#